data_AF-A0A0E2HEP0-F1
#
_entry.id   AF-A0A0E2HEP0-F1
#
_cell.length_a   1.000
_cell.length_b   1.000
_cell.length_c   1.000
_cell.angle_alpha   90.00
_cell.angle_beta   90.00
_cell.angle_gamma   90.00
#
_symmetry.space_group_name_H-M   'P 1'
#
loop_
_entity.id
_entity.type
_entity.pdbx_description
1 polymer ?
#
loop_
_entity_poly.entity_id
_entity_poly.type
_entity_poly.pdbx_seq_one_letter_code
_entity_poly.pdbx_strand_id
1 'polypeptide(L)'
;KLSFSPAMQRYLKEHQRDFMPEDTKAGMIQAYLDKYTGETVCSKQLYKEALNHTFDEPKQWEIREINEIMNQCITGWNYFSNPRMFAEYGRQKGWEREIPATDTDNPPEKSMDGFVEVTEQMELPF
;
A
#
# COMPACT_ATOMS: atom_id res chain seq x y z
N LYS A 1 17.68 39.84 18.65
CA LYS A 1 16.99 38.53 18.50
C LYS A 1 15.53 38.82 18.18
N LEU A 2 15.08 38.58 16.95
CA LEU A 2 13.64 38.56 16.68
C LEU A 2 13.07 37.27 17.29
N SER A 3 12.10 37.42 18.19
CA SER A 3 11.34 36.31 18.76
C SER A 3 9.88 36.48 18.38
N PHE A 4 9.27 35.41 17.86
CA PHE A 4 7.86 35.41 17.49
C PHE A 4 6.98 35.78 18.69
N SER A 5 5.87 36.46 18.42
CA SER A 5 4.92 36.86 19.46
C SER A 5 4.33 35.60 20.14
N PRO A 6 3.91 35.68 21.42
CA PRO A 6 3.32 34.55 22.12
C PRO A 6 2.09 33.97 21.42
N ALA A 7 1.33 34.81 20.70
CA ALA A 7 0.19 34.38 19.89
C ALA A 7 0.63 33.57 18.66
N MET A 8 1.68 34.02 17.97
CA MET A 8 2.26 33.31 16.83
C MET A 8 2.86 31.96 17.26
N GLN A 9 3.49 31.90 18.44
CA GLN A 9 4.03 30.65 18.99
C GLN A 9 2.94 29.64 19.37
N ARG A 10 1.78 30.10 19.88
CA ARG A 10 0.64 29.22 20.16
C ARG A 10 0.02 28.71 18.88
N TYR A 11 -0.21 29.59 17.90
CA TYR A 11 -0.70 29.22 16.58
C TYR A 11 0.21 28.18 15.90
N LEU A 12 1.53 28.41 15.91
CA LEU A 12 2.52 27.47 15.38
C LEU A 12 2.54 26.14 16.14
N LYS A 13 2.44 26.13 17.47
CA LYS A 13 2.34 24.89 18.26
C LYS A 13 1.05 24.11 18.01
N GLU A 14 -0.04 24.81 17.76
CA GLU A 14 -1.35 24.21 17.55
C GLU A 14 -1.42 23.54 16.17
N HIS A 15 -0.84 24.17 15.14
CA HIS A 15 -0.71 23.62 13.79
C HIS A 15 0.51 22.68 13.60
N GLN A 16 1.55 22.74 14.45
CA GLN A 16 2.66 21.78 14.40
C GLN A 16 2.22 20.37 14.81
N ARG A 17 1.12 20.22 15.55
CA ARG A 17 0.56 18.91 15.89
C ARG A 17 -0.09 18.22 14.69
N ASP A 18 -0.55 18.99 13.72
CA ASP A 18 -1.18 18.50 12.48
C ASP A 18 -0.13 18.16 11.40
N PHE A 19 1.17 18.23 11.73
CA PHE A 19 2.29 17.82 10.89
C PHE A 19 3.15 16.82 11.66
N MET A 20 2.55 15.68 12.03
CA MET A 20 3.25 14.57 12.66
C MET A 20 4.19 13.88 11.66
N PRO A 21 5.17 13.07 12.11
CA PRO A 21 5.96 12.21 11.22
C PRO A 21 5.08 11.25 10.40
N GLU A 22 3.88 10.91 10.87
CA GLU A 22 2.85 10.17 10.13
C GLU A 22 2.37 10.95 8.89
N ASP A 23 2.12 12.26 9.01
CA ASP A 23 1.79 13.13 7.87
C ASP A 23 2.95 13.25 6.87
N THR A 24 4.18 13.13 7.37
CA THR A 24 5.36 13.12 6.49
C THR A 24 5.40 11.85 5.64
N LYS A 25 5.20 10.67 6.25
CA LYS A 25 5.16 9.39 5.52
C LYS A 25 3.95 9.29 4.59
N ALA A 26 2.76 9.72 5.06
CA ALA A 26 1.56 9.77 4.23
C ALA A 26 1.75 10.68 3.01
N GLY A 27 2.33 11.86 3.20
CA GLY A 27 2.66 12.76 2.10
C GLY A 27 3.70 12.17 1.13
N MET A 28 4.71 11.46 1.63
CA MET A 28 5.71 10.78 0.79
C MET A 28 5.08 9.64 -0.03
N ILE A 29 4.23 8.83 0.60
CA ILE A 29 3.48 7.75 -0.06
C ILE A 29 2.54 8.33 -1.11
N GLN A 30 1.76 9.36 -0.77
CA GLN A 30 0.88 10.04 -1.72
C GLN A 30 1.66 10.58 -2.93
N ALA A 31 2.75 11.31 -2.69
CA ALA A 31 3.56 11.88 -3.76
C ALA A 31 4.21 10.83 -4.68
N TYR A 32 4.51 9.65 -4.15
CA TYR A 32 4.94 8.50 -4.94
C TYR A 32 3.79 7.96 -5.79
N LEU A 33 2.63 7.70 -5.19
CA LEU A 33 1.44 7.16 -5.87
C LEU A 33 0.92 8.09 -6.98
N ASP A 34 1.01 9.41 -6.78
CA ASP A 34 0.63 10.42 -7.77
C ASP A 34 1.51 10.34 -9.04
N LYS A 35 2.78 9.97 -8.89
CA LYS A 35 3.74 9.79 -9.99
C LYS A 35 3.78 8.36 -10.53
N TYR A 36 3.26 7.41 -9.76
CA TYR A 36 3.34 5.99 -10.07
C TYR A 36 2.38 5.64 -11.21
N THR A 37 2.92 5.12 -12.31
CA THR A 37 2.13 4.76 -13.50
C THR A 37 1.52 3.36 -13.41
N GLY A 38 1.90 2.56 -12.42
CA GLY A 38 1.33 1.22 -12.23
C GLY A 38 -0.05 1.26 -11.58
N GLU A 39 -0.78 0.17 -11.78
CA GLU A 39 -2.12 -0.03 -11.22
C GLU A 39 -2.10 -0.74 -9.88
N THR A 40 -0.97 -1.36 -9.49
CA THR A 40 -0.86 -2.12 -8.24
C THR A 40 0.41 -1.75 -7.48
N VAL A 41 0.30 -1.70 -6.16
CA VAL A 41 1.41 -1.43 -5.23
C VAL A 41 1.33 -2.36 -4.03
N CYS A 42 2.47 -2.62 -3.39
CA CYS A 42 2.53 -3.40 -2.15
C CYS A 42 3.28 -2.66 -1.03
N SER A 43 3.07 -3.10 0.22
CA SER A 43 3.66 -2.42 1.38
C SER A 43 5.19 -2.39 1.34
N LYS A 44 5.85 -3.44 0.81
CA LYS A 44 7.30 -3.46 0.63
C LYS A 44 7.78 -2.45 -0.42
N GLN A 45 7.02 -2.28 -1.50
CA GLN A 45 7.33 -1.31 -2.55
C GLN A 45 7.24 0.12 -2.02
N LEU A 46 6.16 0.44 -1.29
CA LEU A 46 5.99 1.76 -0.67
C LEU A 46 7.10 2.05 0.35
N TYR A 47 7.51 1.05 1.13
CA TYR A 47 8.63 1.22 2.06
C TYR A 47 9.94 1.57 1.34
N LYS A 48 10.28 0.86 0.26
CA LYS A 48 11.56 1.09 -0.44
C LYS A 48 11.54 2.35 -1.31
N GLU A 49 10.49 2.53 -2.11
CA GLU A 49 10.44 3.55 -3.15
C GLU A 49 9.81 4.85 -2.65
N ALA A 50 8.73 4.78 -1.87
CA ALA A 50 8.09 6.00 -1.38
C ALA A 50 8.83 6.58 -0.16
N LEU A 51 9.28 5.71 0.76
CA LEU A 51 10.00 6.13 1.97
C LEU A 51 11.53 6.12 1.81
N ASN A 52 12.05 5.83 0.62
CA ASN A 52 13.50 5.80 0.29
C ASN A 52 14.34 4.81 1.12
N HIS A 53 13.76 3.72 1.64
CA HIS A 53 14.49 2.66 2.34
C HIS A 53 14.98 1.57 1.36
N THR A 54 15.90 1.90 0.48
CA THR A 54 16.31 1.00 -0.62
C THR A 54 17.07 -0.24 -0.17
N PHE A 55 17.73 -0.21 0.99
CA PHE A 55 18.64 -1.27 1.45
C PHE A 55 18.10 -2.09 2.63
N ASP A 56 17.04 -1.63 3.29
CA ASP A 56 16.51 -2.29 4.49
C ASP A 56 15.27 -3.13 4.17
N GLU A 57 15.17 -4.28 4.80
CA GLU A 57 13.92 -5.03 4.83
C GLU A 57 12.95 -4.41 5.84
N PRO A 58 11.70 -4.12 5.44
CA PRO A 58 10.74 -3.50 6.34
C PRO A 58 10.39 -4.44 7.50
N LYS A 59 10.43 -3.90 8.71
CA LYS A 59 9.97 -4.56 9.92
C LYS A 59 8.45 -4.68 9.90
N GLN A 60 7.94 -5.65 10.65
CA GLN A 60 6.49 -5.89 10.74
C GLN A 60 5.69 -4.67 11.21
N TRP A 61 6.25 -3.85 12.10
CA TRP A 61 5.57 -2.63 12.56
C TRP A 61 5.55 -1.53 11.48
N GLU A 62 6.60 -1.42 10.65
CA GLU A 62 6.65 -0.48 9.51
C GLU A 62 5.64 -0.87 8.43
N ILE A 63 5.49 -2.18 8.18
CA ILE A 63 4.44 -2.68 7.30
C ILE A 63 3.04 -2.35 7.84
N ARG A 64 2.82 -2.48 9.15
CA ARG A 64 1.53 -2.12 9.76
C ARG A 64 1.24 -0.62 9.63
N GLU A 65 2.25 0.22 9.84
CA GLU A 65 2.13 1.68 9.69
C GLU A 65 1.80 2.07 8.24
N ILE A 66 2.49 1.49 7.25
CA ILE A 66 2.17 1.72 5.83
C ILE A 66 0.74 1.24 5.51
N ASN A 67 0.33 0.09 6.05
CA ASN A 67 -1.03 -0.40 5.86
C ASN A 67 -2.07 0.57 6.45
N GLU A 68 -1.77 1.15 7.62
CA GLU A 68 -2.66 2.11 8.27
C GLU A 68 -2.76 3.40 7.44
N ILE A 69 -1.63 3.95 7.01
CA ILE A 69 -1.58 5.14 6.13
C ILE A 69 -2.35 4.90 4.83
N MET A 70 -2.11 3.78 4.15
CA MET A 70 -2.80 3.46 2.90
C MET A 70 -4.30 3.32 3.07
N ASN A 71 -4.77 2.81 4.21
CA ASN A 71 -6.21 2.60 4.43
C ASN A 71 -6.92 3.83 5.02
N GLN A 72 -6.22 4.71 5.73
CA GLN A 72 -6.82 5.87 6.41
C GLN A 72 -6.57 7.20 5.70
N CYS A 73 -5.39 7.37 5.09
CA CYS A 73 -4.96 8.65 4.51
C CYS A 73 -5.02 8.67 2.98
N ILE A 74 -4.81 7.53 2.33
CA ILE A 74 -4.75 7.43 0.88
C ILE A 74 -6.13 7.06 0.33
N THR A 75 -6.57 7.80 -0.69
CA THR A 75 -7.86 7.56 -1.38
C THR A 75 -7.61 7.16 -2.84
N GLY A 76 -8.57 6.47 -3.46
CA GLY A 76 -8.42 6.00 -4.84
C GLY A 76 -7.57 4.74 -4.99
N TRP A 77 -7.39 3.97 -3.90
CA TRP A 77 -6.65 2.71 -3.88
C TRP A 77 -7.41 1.66 -3.05
N ASN A 78 -7.79 0.56 -3.69
CA ASN A 78 -8.50 -0.55 -3.07
C ASN A 78 -7.53 -1.59 -2.52
N TYR A 79 -7.69 -1.94 -1.24
CA TYR A 79 -6.95 -3.04 -0.63
C TYR A 79 -7.44 -4.39 -1.15
N PHE A 80 -6.53 -5.21 -1.67
CA PHE A 80 -6.85 -6.59 -2.05
C PHE A 80 -6.27 -7.59 -1.03
N SER A 81 -7.13 -8.52 -0.60
CA SER A 81 -6.76 -9.53 0.39
C SER A 81 -6.00 -10.72 -0.22
N ASN A 82 -6.11 -10.93 -1.54
CA ASN A 82 -5.51 -12.06 -2.25
C ASN A 82 -4.04 -11.75 -2.64
N PRO A 83 -3.04 -12.46 -2.08
CA PRO A 83 -1.64 -12.14 -2.35
C PRO A 83 -1.27 -12.29 -3.83
N ARG A 84 -0.82 -11.19 -4.46
CA ARG A 84 -0.35 -11.13 -5.85
C ARG A 84 1.17 -11.21 -5.92
N MET A 85 1.70 -11.62 -7.08
CA MET A 85 3.14 -11.67 -7.35
C MET A 85 3.64 -10.29 -7.79
N PHE A 86 4.58 -9.72 -7.04
CA PHE A 86 5.31 -8.52 -7.42
C PHE A 86 6.73 -8.92 -7.85
N ALA A 87 7.18 -8.47 -9.03
CA ALA A 87 8.43 -8.93 -9.64
C ALA A 87 9.65 -8.78 -8.70
N GLU A 88 9.75 -7.66 -7.98
CA GLU A 88 10.88 -7.35 -7.11
C GLU A 88 10.62 -7.66 -5.63
N TYR A 89 9.36 -7.89 -5.25
CA TYR A 89 8.94 -7.98 -3.85
C TYR A 89 8.28 -9.32 -3.47
N GLY A 90 8.11 -10.23 -4.43
CA GLY A 90 7.53 -11.54 -4.23
C GLY A 90 6.01 -11.53 -4.00
N ARG A 91 5.49 -12.63 -3.45
CA ARG A 91 4.05 -12.80 -3.22
C ARG A 91 3.60 -12.06 -1.96
N GLN A 92 2.73 -11.06 -2.11
CA GLN A 92 2.18 -10.32 -0.97
C GLN A 92 0.84 -9.63 -1.29
N LYS A 93 0.16 -9.16 -0.24
CA LYS A 93 -1.03 -8.33 -0.35
C LYS A 93 -0.63 -6.88 -0.67
N GLY A 94 -1.58 -6.09 -1.15
CA GLY A 94 -1.32 -4.72 -1.53
C GLY A 94 -2.59 -3.98 -1.89
N TRP A 95 -2.43 -2.92 -2.68
CA TRP A 95 -3.52 -2.09 -3.15
C TRP A 95 -3.49 -2.00 -4.67
N GLU A 96 -4.68 -1.86 -5.24
CA GLU A 96 -4.87 -1.56 -6.66
C GLU A 96 -5.56 -0.21 -6.83
N ARG A 97 -5.16 0.52 -7.86
CA ARG A 97 -5.70 1.84 -8.15
C ARG A 97 -7.19 1.69 -8.48
N GLU A 98 -8.02 2.53 -7.88
CA GLU A 98 -9.42 2.66 -8.27
C GLU A 98 -9.47 3.17 -9.71
N ILE A 99 -9.85 2.28 -10.63
CA ILE A 99 -10.19 2.66 -11.98
C ILE A 99 -11.65 3.15 -11.89
N PRO A 100 -11.98 4.40 -12.25
CA PRO A 100 -13.37 4.82 -12.33
C PRO A 100 -14.05 3.90 -13.34
N ALA A 101 -14.95 3.05 -12.83
CA ALA A 101 -15.64 2.04 -13.60
C ALA A 101 -16.31 2.71 -14.81
N THR A 102 -15.73 2.49 -15.99
CA THR A 102 -16.54 2.46 -17.19
C THR A 102 -17.12 1.06 -17.19
N ASP A 103 -18.41 0.97 -16.85
CA ASP A 103 -19.31 -0.17 -17.01
C ASP A 103 -18.66 -1.52 -17.39
N THR A 104 -18.50 -2.43 -16.43
CA THR A 104 -18.78 -3.86 -16.65
C THR A 104 -18.74 -4.62 -15.32
N ASP A 105 -19.87 -5.25 -15.03
CA ASP A 105 -20.15 -6.20 -13.96
C ASP A 105 -18.99 -7.14 -13.61
N ASN A 106 -18.64 -7.23 -12.31
CA ASN A 106 -18.71 -8.52 -11.62
C ASN A 106 -18.81 -8.34 -10.08
N PRO A 107 -19.71 -9.05 -9.38
CA PRO A 107 -19.75 -9.08 -7.92
C PRO A 107 -18.59 -9.91 -7.32
N PRO A 108 -18.35 -9.83 -6.00
CA PRO A 108 -17.24 -10.51 -5.34
C PRO A 108 -17.56 -12.00 -5.15
N GLU A 109 -17.08 -12.88 -6.04
CA GLU A 109 -17.23 -14.32 -5.83
C GLU A 109 -16.12 -14.89 -4.94
N LYS A 110 -16.59 -15.21 -3.74
CA LYS A 110 -16.12 -16.24 -2.82
C LYS A 110 -16.09 -17.63 -3.48
N SER A 111 -14.93 -18.27 -3.49
CA SER A 111 -14.76 -19.74 -3.50
C SER A 111 -13.34 -20.04 -2.96
N MET A 112 -13.14 -20.49 -1.72
CA MET A 112 -13.34 -21.87 -1.24
C MET A 112 -13.46 -22.87 -2.38
N ASP A 113 -12.35 -23.48 -2.80
CA ASP A 113 -12.13 -24.92 -2.68
C ASP A 113 -10.72 -25.28 -3.20
N GLY A 114 -9.80 -25.52 -2.27
CA GLY A 114 -8.45 -25.99 -2.55
C GLY A 114 -8.37 -27.51 -2.51
N PHE A 115 -9.33 -28.20 -3.13
CA PHE A 115 -9.26 -29.64 -3.35
C PHE A 115 -8.79 -29.88 -4.79
N VAL A 116 -7.52 -30.26 -4.94
CA VAL A 116 -6.95 -30.66 -6.23
C VAL A 116 -7.44 -32.07 -6.53
N GLU A 117 -8.33 -32.20 -7.51
CA GLU A 117 -8.71 -33.50 -8.06
C GLU A 117 -7.51 -34.06 -8.86
N VAL A 118 -7.00 -35.20 -8.41
CA VAL A 118 -5.90 -35.93 -9.06
C VAL A 118 -6.47 -36.70 -10.25
N THR A 119 -6.27 -36.19 -11.47
CA THR A 119 -6.58 -36.94 -12.69
C THR A 119 -5.36 -37.71 -13.18
N GLU A 120 -5.41 -39.01 -12.91
CA GLU A 120 -4.98 -40.17 -13.70
C GLU A 120 -3.55 -40.26 -14.31
N GLN A 121 -2.90 -41.37 -13.95
CA GLN A 121 -1.71 -41.93 -14.60
C GLN A 121 -1.98 -42.22 -16.08
N MET A 122 -1.13 -41.71 -16.97
CA MET A 122 -1.01 -42.28 -18.32
C MET A 122 0.17 -43.25 -18.35
N GLU A 123 -0.13 -44.53 -18.59
CA GLU A 123 0.87 -45.57 -18.80
C GLU A 123 1.61 -45.37 -20.14
N LEU A 124 2.92 -45.64 -20.12
CA LEU A 124 3.84 -45.61 -21.27
C LEU A 124 3.68 -46.86 -22.15
N PRO A 125 3.81 -46.75 -23.49
CA PRO A 125 3.63 -47.89 -24.39
C PRO A 125 4.92 -48.71 -24.57
N PHE A 126 4.75 -50.01 -24.84
CA PHE A 126 5.74 -50.87 -25.51
C PHE A 126 5.08 -51.52 -26.73
#